data_AF-A0A0S2ERE9-F1
#
_entry.id   AF-A0A0S2ERE9-F1
#
_cell.length_a   1.000
_cell.length_b   1.000
_cell.length_c   1.000
_cell.angle_alpha   90.00
_cell.angle_beta   90.00
_cell.angle_gamma   90.00
#
_symmetry.space_group_name_H-M   'P 1'
#
loop_
_entity.id
_entity.type
_entity.pdbx_description
1 polymer ?
#
loop_
_entity_poly.entity_id
_entity_poly.type
_entity_poly.pdbx_seq_one_letter_code
_entity_poly.pdbx_strand_id
1 'polypeptide(L)' 'MPTLSPPATSPCIKVCVIEPASGWCLGCGRTIEEIMAWGSLNEGDRLTVMAGLPERMSALAAGQEAS' A
#
# COMPACT_ATOMS: atom_id res chain seq x y z
N MET A 1 -6.48 -10.03 23.53
CA MET A 1 -7.22 -8.94 22.86
C MET A 1 -6.21 -7.96 22.26
N PRO A 2 -6.04 -7.88 20.93
CA PRO A 2 -5.04 -6.99 20.36
C PRO A 2 -5.59 -5.56 20.34
N THR A 3 -4.92 -4.69 21.09
CA THR A 3 -5.22 -3.27 21.23
C THR A 3 -4.78 -2.49 19.98
N LEU A 4 -5.78 -1.81 19.41
CA LEU A 4 -5.77 -0.46 18.85
C LEU A 4 -4.56 0.01 18.00
N SER A 5 -4.83 0.04 16.71
CA SER A 5 -4.17 0.81 15.65
C SER A 5 -3.95 2.30 16.01
N PRO A 6 -2.78 2.89 15.71
CA PRO A 6 -2.67 4.31 15.44
C PRO A 6 -3.14 4.61 13.98
N PRO A 7 -4.07 5.57 13.77
CA PRO A 7 -4.68 5.86 12.47
C PRO A 7 -3.90 6.88 11.63
N ALA A 8 -2.58 6.72 11.43
CA ALA A 8 -1.79 7.76 10.75
C ALA A 8 -0.69 7.30 9.76
N THR A 9 -0.39 6.00 9.65
CA THR A 9 0.80 5.53 8.91
C THR A 9 0.48 4.74 7.63
N SER A 10 -0.80 4.55 7.30
CA SER A 10 -1.22 3.84 6.08
C SER A 10 -1.95 4.81 5.17
N PRO A 11 -1.48 5.05 3.92
CA PRO A 11 -2.18 5.89 2.92
C PRO A 11 -3.44 5.20 2.37
N CYS A 12 -4.15 4.44 3.19
CA CYS A 12 -5.33 3.70 2.80
C CYS A 12 -6.52 4.64 2.68
N ILE A 13 -6.93 4.95 1.45
CA ILE A 13 -8.14 5.72 1.15
C ILE A 13 -9.42 4.86 1.14
N LYS A 14 -9.38 3.65 1.71
CA LYS A 14 -10.45 2.63 1.68
C LYS A 14 -10.85 2.17 0.27
N VAL A 15 -9.98 2.39 -0.71
CA VAL A 15 -10.11 1.86 -2.07
C VAL A 15 -9.14 0.69 -2.19
N CYS A 16 -9.66 -0.51 -2.44
CA CYS A 16 -8.88 -1.73 -2.62
C CYS A 16 -9.08 -2.25 -4.05
N VAL A 17 -8.55 -1.52 -5.02
CA VAL A 17 -8.58 -1.91 -6.43
C VAL A 17 -7.16 -2.32 -6.80
N ILE A 18 -6.97 -3.59 -7.15
CA ILE A 18 -5.65 -4.13 -7.50
C ILE A 18 -5.47 -4.05 -9.02
N GLU A 19 -4.34 -3.49 -9.44
CA GLU A 19 -3.90 -3.49 -10.83
C GLU A 19 -3.46 -4.93 -11.21
N PRO A 20 -4.10 -5.58 -12.19
CA PRO A 20 -3.81 -6.99 -12.51
C PRO A 20 -2.41 -7.24 -13.11
N ALA A 21 -1.76 -6.24 -13.71
CA ALA A 21 -0.43 -6.34 -14.28
C ALA A 21 0.68 -6.18 -13.23
N SER A 22 0.54 -5.26 -12.27
CA SER A 22 1.54 -4.99 -11.22
C SER A 22 1.22 -5.68 -9.88
N GLY A 23 -0.03 -6.08 -9.64
CA GLY A 23 -0.47 -6.65 -8.36
C GLY A 23 -0.53 -5.61 -7.22
N TRP A 24 -0.51 -4.32 -7.54
CA TRP A 24 -0.51 -3.23 -6.57
C TRP A 24 -1.88 -2.57 -6.47
N CYS A 25 -2.23 -2.11 -5.27
CA CYS A 25 -3.46 -1.37 -5.03
C CYS A 25 -3.37 0.04 -5.62
N LEU A 26 -4.29 0.39 -6.50
CA LEU A 26 -4.41 1.72 -7.11
C LEU A 26 -4.71 2.82 -6.09
N GLY A 27 -5.37 2.47 -4.99
CA GLY A 27 -5.73 3.44 -3.95
C GLY A 27 -4.61 3.75 -2.99
N CYS A 28 -3.82 2.75 -2.61
CA CYS A 28 -2.80 2.91 -1.58
C CYS A 28 -1.39 2.54 -2.04
N GLY A 29 -1.15 2.07 -3.27
CA GLY A 29 0.17 1.71 -3.80
C GLY A 29 0.81 0.47 -3.18
N ARG A 30 0.03 -0.41 -2.53
CA ARG A 30 0.52 -1.59 -1.78
C ARG A 30 -0.04 -2.88 -2.33
N THR A 31 0.70 -3.98 -2.19
CA THR A 31 0.18 -5.32 -2.49
C THR A 31 -0.81 -5.80 -1.43
N ILE A 32 -1.66 -6.76 -1.80
CA ILE A 32 -2.53 -7.47 -0.84
C ILE A 32 -1.72 -8.12 0.28
N GLU A 33 -0.54 -8.68 -0.03
CA GLU A 33 0.32 -9.33 0.95
C GLU A 33 0.84 -8.33 2.00
N GLU A 34 1.29 -7.15 1.57
CA GLU A 34 1.71 -6.07 2.46
C GLU A 34 0.55 -5.53 3.32
N ILE A 35 -0.67 -5.48 2.77
CA ILE A 35 -1.86 -5.06 3.50
C ILE A 35 -2.24 -6.09 4.56
N MET A 36 -2.22 -7.39 4.22
CA MET A 36 -2.49 -8.48 5.17
C MET A 36 -1.41 -8.56 6.25
N ALA A 37 -0.14 -8.40 5.87
CA ALA A 37 0.98 -8.41 6.80
C ALA A 37 1.07 -7.13 7.65
N TRP A 38 0.40 -6.03 7.29
CA TRP A 38 0.54 -4.74 7.98
C TRP A 38 0.30 -4.77 9.48
N GLY A 39 -0.67 -5.57 9.93
CA GLY A 39 -0.93 -5.79 11.36
C GLY A 39 0.22 -6.48 12.10
N SER A 40 1.05 -7.23 11.38
CA SER A 40 2.20 -7.99 11.88
C SER A 40 3.56 -7.38 11.50
N LEU A 41 3.60 -6.37 10.64
CA LEU A 41 4.83 -5.71 10.21
C LEU A 41 5.43 -4.83 11.32
N ASN A 42 6.75 -4.92 11.49
CA ASN A 42 7.54 -4.05 12.36
C ASN A 42 7.71 -2.65 11.76
N GLU A 43 8.10 -1.67 12.59
CA GLU A 43 8.32 -0.29 12.14
C GLU A 43 9.31 -0.16 10.97
N GLY A 44 10.37 -0.97 10.93
CA GLY A 44 11.33 -0.97 9.81
C GLY A 44 10.70 -1.31 8.47
N ASP A 45 9.89 -2.37 8.43
CA ASP A 45 9.13 -2.73 7.22
C ASP A 45 8.09 -1.67 6.87
N ARG A 46 7.43 -1.08 7.88
CA ARG A 46 6.47 0.01 7.64
C ARG A 46 7.13 1.20 6.96
N LEU A 47 8.33 1.58 7.40
CA LEU A 47 9.12 2.66 6.82
C LEU A 47 9.57 2.33 5.40
N THR A 48 10.05 1.11 5.14
CA THR A 48 10.40 0.65 3.79
C THR A 48 9.22 0.75 2.84
N VAL A 49 8.04 0.31 3.27
CA VAL A 49 6.84 0.40 2.44
C VAL A 49 6.45 1.87 2.22
N MET A 50 6.50 2.72 3.25
CA MET A 50 6.24 4.16 3.11
C MET A 50 7.22 4.87 2.18
N ALA A 51 8.49 4.47 2.17
CA ALA A 51 9.49 5.02 1.26
C ALA A 51 9.26 4.58 -0.20
N GLY A 52 8.81 3.34 -0.42
CA GLY A 52 8.53 2.81 -1.75
C GLY A 52 7.16 3.19 -2.32
N LEU A 53 6.22 3.59 -1.47
CA LEU A 53 4.88 4.03 -1.84
C LEU A 53 4.82 5.12 -2.93
N PRO A 54 5.54 6.25 -2.83
CA PRO A 54 5.52 7.29 -3.86
C PRO A 54 6.07 6.82 -5.22
N GLU A 55 7.12 5.98 -5.22
CA GLU A 55 7.65 5.39 -6.47
C GLU A 55 6.63 4.44 -7.11
N ARG A 56 6.00 3.56 -6.30
CA ARG A 56 4.95 2.65 -6.76
C ARG A 56 3.75 3.40 -7.29
N MET A 57 3.30 4.46 -6.61
CA MET A 57 2.21 5.31 -7.09
C MET A 57 2.56 6.02 -8.40
N SER A 58 3.81 6.47 -8.57
CA SER A 58 4.26 7.09 -9.83
C SER A 58 4.30 6.09 -10.98
N ALA A 59 4.75 4.85 -10.71
CA ALA A 59 4.73 3.76 -11.68
C ALA A 59 3.29 3.31 -12.02
N LEU A 60 2.40 3.26 -11.03
CA LEU A 60 0.97 3.01 -11.24
C LEU A 60 0.32 4.13 -12.05
N ALA A 61 0.56 5.40 -11.71
CA ALA A 61 0.04 6.53 -12.48
C ALA A 61 0.49 6.45 -13.94
N ALA A 62 1.78 6.17 -14.18
CA ALA A 62 2.31 5.98 -15.53
C ALA A 62 1.68 4.79 -16.29
N GLY A 63 1.28 3.72 -15.58
CA GLY A 63 0.58 2.57 -16.17
C GLY A 63 -0.94 2.77 -16.30
N GLN A 64 -1.54 3.63 -15.48
CA GLN A 64 -2.97 3.92 -15.44
C GLN A 64 -3.40 4.98 -16.47
N GLU A 65 -2.48 5.82 -16.95
CA GLU A 65 -2.76 6.76 -18.06
C GLU A 65 -2.88 6.07 -19.43
N ALA A 66 -2.61 4.76 -19.50
CA ALA A 66 -2.72 3.97 -20.74
C ALA A 66 -4.05 3.19 -20.89
N SER A 67 -5.07 3.47 -20.06
CA SER A 67 -6.38 2.80 -20.16
C SER A 67 -7.52 3.71 -20.59
#